data_AF-A0A970KSN6-F1
#
_entry.id   AF-A0A970KSN6-F1
#
_cell.length_a   1.000
_cell.length_b   1.000
_cell.length_c   1.000
_cell.angle_alpha   90.00
_cell.angle_beta   90.00
_cell.angle_gamma   90.00
#
_symmetry.space_group_name_H-M   'P 1'
#
loop_
_entity.id
_entity.type
_entity.pdbx_description
1 polymer ?
#
loop_
_entity_poly.entity_id
_entity_poly.type
_entity_poly.pdbx_seq_one_letter_code
_entity_poly.pdbx_strand_id
1 'polypeptide(L)'
;MRTPEVLRLEAGLWRRLRAVGRLAGVVVASLVAYVSILLALPFLFAWPRLRARWQDFWMRSWSRSLLALFGVRVRLVGTPPPRPVVLAANHLSYLDIPLLAAFAPCVFVAKGEIGSWPLAGMACRAVNTVF
;
A
#
# COMPACT_ATOMS: atom_id res chain seq x y z
N MET A 1 -17.50 8.98 41.26
CA MET A 1 -16.68 9.94 40.47
C MET A 1 -15.36 9.27 40.14
N ARG A 2 -14.98 9.11 38.86
CA ARG A 2 -13.65 8.56 38.49
C ARG A 2 -12.62 9.68 38.57
N THR A 3 -11.44 9.42 39.14
CA THR A 3 -10.37 10.40 39.27
C THR A 3 -9.72 10.71 37.91
N PRO A 4 -9.14 11.92 37.72
CA PRO A 4 -8.51 12.32 36.46
C PRO A 4 -7.41 11.38 35.96
N GLU A 5 -6.70 10.70 36.88
CA GLU A 5 -5.67 9.71 36.55
C GLU A 5 -6.25 8.46 35.88
N VAL A 6 -7.37 7.94 36.39
CA VAL A 6 -8.05 6.77 35.80
C VAL A 6 -8.50 7.08 34.37
N LEU A 7 -9.02 8.29 34.11
CA LEU A 7 -9.41 8.72 32.77
C LEU A 7 -8.21 8.83 31.80
N ARG A 8 -7.04 9.26 32.28
CA ARG A 8 -5.80 9.33 31.47
C ARG A 8 -5.26 7.94 31.14
N LEU A 9 -5.30 7.01 32.09
CA LEU A 9 -4.88 5.62 31.91
C LEU A 9 -5.78 4.89 30.91
N GLU A 10 -7.10 5.01 31.07
CA GLU A 10 -8.11 4.51 30.13
C GLU A 10 -7.86 5.06 28.71
N ALA A 11 -7.74 6.38 28.56
CA ALA A 11 -7.46 7.00 27.27
C ALA A 11 -6.13 6.51 26.66
N GLY A 12 -5.12 6.27 27.48
CA GLY A 12 -3.84 5.68 27.06
C GLY A 12 -3.98 4.26 26.54
N LEU A 13 -4.71 3.41 27.25
CA LEU A 13 -5.02 2.03 26.85
C LEU A 13 -5.76 2.00 25.52
N TRP A 14 -6.84 2.78 25.38
CA TRP A 14 -7.62 2.84 24.14
C TRP A 14 -6.81 3.32 22.93
N ARG A 15 -5.88 4.27 23.12
CA ARG A 15 -4.95 4.68 22.06
C ARG A 15 -4.03 3.52 21.64
N ARG A 16 -3.47 2.79 22.60
CA ARG A 16 -2.59 1.63 22.33
C ARG A 16 -3.35 0.51 21.62
N LEU A 17 -4.54 0.15 22.10
CA LEU A 17 -5.39 -0.87 21.46
C LEU A 17 -5.72 -0.51 20.02
N ARG A 18 -6.09 0.75 19.74
CA ARG A 18 -6.32 1.22 18.37
C ARG A 18 -5.05 1.16 17.52
N ALA A 19 -3.90 1.53 18.06
CA ALA A 19 -2.63 1.46 17.33
C ALA A 19 -2.25 0.02 16.98
N VAL A 20 -2.38 -0.91 17.94
CA VAL A 20 -2.15 -2.35 17.73
C VAL A 20 -3.13 -2.91 16.69
N GLY A 21 -4.42 -2.58 16.81
CA GLY A 21 -5.42 -3.01 15.83
C GLY A 21 -5.13 -2.50 14.41
N ARG A 22 -4.68 -1.25 14.27
CA ARG A 22 -4.27 -0.67 12.99
C ARG A 22 -3.03 -1.36 12.42
N LEU A 23 -2.02 -1.61 13.26
CA LEU A 23 -0.81 -2.33 12.85
C LEU A 23 -1.11 -3.76 12.42
N ALA A 24 -1.93 -4.48 13.19
CA ALA A 24 -2.39 -5.81 12.82
C ALA A 24 -3.14 -5.78 11.48
N GLY A 25 -4.00 -4.78 11.27
CA GLY A 25 -4.69 -4.57 9.99
C GLY A 25 -3.71 -4.34 8.82
N VAL A 26 -2.63 -3.58 9.03
CA VAL A 26 -1.59 -3.33 8.00
C VAL A 26 -0.89 -4.64 7.63
N VAL A 27 -0.53 -5.44 8.63
CA VAL A 27 0.09 -6.75 8.42
C VAL A 27 -0.85 -7.67 7.66
N VAL A 28 -2.10 -7.81 8.10
CA VAL A 28 -3.10 -8.68 7.45
C VAL A 28 -3.35 -8.23 6.01
N ALA A 29 -3.58 -6.94 5.76
CA ALA A 29 -3.82 -6.43 4.42
C ALA A 29 -2.63 -6.70 3.48
N SER A 30 -1.40 -6.54 3.99
CA SER A 30 -0.18 -6.79 3.22
C SER A 30 0.02 -8.28 2.94
N LEU A 31 -0.23 -9.15 3.92
CA LEU A 31 -0.16 -10.61 3.74
C LEU A 31 -1.21 -11.11 2.75
N VAL A 32 -2.46 -10.63 2.85
CA VAL A 32 -3.53 -10.99 1.92
C VAL A 32 -3.16 -10.59 0.50
N ALA A 33 -2.70 -9.35 0.29
CA ALA A 33 -2.25 -8.90 -1.03
C ALA A 33 -1.08 -9.76 -1.54
N TYR A 34 -0.07 -9.99 -0.69
CA TYR A 34 1.12 -10.75 -1.06
C TYR A 34 0.81 -12.20 -1.43
N VAL A 35 0.02 -12.91 -0.62
CA VAL A 35 -0.39 -14.30 -0.89
C VAL A 35 -1.26 -14.37 -2.14
N SER A 36 -2.19 -13.42 -2.33
CA SER A 36 -3.02 -13.36 -3.53
C SER A 36 -2.16 -13.21 -4.79
N ILE A 37 -1.11 -12.38 -4.73
CA ILE A 37 -0.14 -12.17 -5.81
C ILE A 37 0.61 -13.46 -6.14
N LEU A 38 1.15 -14.12 -5.13
CA LEU A 38 1.90 -15.36 -5.34
C LEU A 38 1.03 -16.48 -5.94
N LEU A 39 -0.21 -16.60 -5.48
CA LEU A 39 -1.13 -17.64 -5.94
C LEU A 39 -1.68 -17.35 -7.33
N ALA A 40 -2.01 -16.10 -7.66
CA ALA A 40 -2.69 -15.78 -8.92
C ALA A 40 -1.73 -15.64 -10.10
N LEU A 41 -0.53 -15.08 -9.90
CA LEU A 41 0.37 -14.74 -11.01
C LEU A 41 0.74 -15.91 -11.94
N PRO A 42 1.01 -17.14 -11.46
CA PRO A 42 1.32 -18.28 -12.33
C PRO A 42 0.18 -18.59 -13.32
N PHE A 43 -1.08 -18.50 -12.85
CA PHE A 43 -2.26 -18.78 -13.69
C PHE A 43 -2.59 -17.63 -14.64
N LEU A 44 -2.24 -16.40 -14.27
CA LEU A 44 -2.50 -15.22 -15.08
C LEU A 44 -1.43 -14.98 -16.16
N PHE A 45 -0.37 -15.80 -16.22
CA PHE A 45 0.72 -15.65 -17.18
C PHE A 45 0.24 -15.63 -18.63
N ALA A 46 -0.69 -16.52 -18.99
CA ALA A 46 -1.24 -16.63 -20.35
C ALA A 46 -2.24 -15.51 -20.71
N TRP A 47 -2.64 -14.64 -19.77
CA TRP A 47 -3.60 -13.56 -20.00
C TRP A 47 -3.06 -12.19 -19.55
N PRO A 48 -2.18 -11.55 -20.35
CA PRO A 48 -1.48 -10.32 -19.95
C PRO A 48 -2.40 -9.16 -19.58
N ARG A 49 -3.51 -8.98 -20.31
CA ARG A 49 -4.49 -7.91 -20.02
C ARG A 49 -5.22 -8.14 -18.70
N LEU A 50 -5.57 -9.40 -18.40
CA LEU A 50 -6.21 -9.76 -17.13
C LEU A 50 -5.22 -9.60 -15.99
N ARG A 51 -3.98 -10.07 -16.16
CA ARG A 51 -2.88 -9.89 -15.22
C ARG A 51 -2.67 -8.41 -14.86
N ALA A 52 -2.61 -7.52 -15.85
CA ALA A 52 -2.42 -6.09 -15.61
C ALA A 52 -3.58 -5.46 -14.81
N ARG A 53 -4.83 -5.80 -15.15
CA ARG A 53 -6.02 -5.34 -14.40
C ARG A 53 -6.03 -5.86 -12.96
N TRP A 54 -5.63 -7.12 -12.78
CA TRP A 54 -5.57 -7.78 -11.49
C TRP A 54 -4.47 -7.17 -10.59
N GLN A 55 -3.27 -6.94 -11.15
CA GLN A 55 -2.17 -6.25 -10.45
C GLN A 55 -2.59 -4.84 -10.02
N ASP A 56 -3.21 -4.07 -10.93
CA ASP A 56 -3.71 -2.72 -10.64
C ASP A 56 -4.78 -2.72 -9.55
N PHE A 57 -5.73 -3.65 -9.61
CA PHE A 57 -6.75 -3.83 -8.58
C PHE A 57 -6.14 -4.07 -7.20
N TRP A 58 -5.20 -5.01 -7.08
CA TRP A 58 -4.57 -5.31 -5.79
C TRP A 58 -3.69 -4.18 -5.29
N MET A 59 -2.92 -3.55 -6.17
CA MET A 59 -2.06 -2.42 -5.79
C MET A 59 -2.90 -1.26 -5.27
N ARG A 60 -4.00 -0.90 -5.95
CA ARG A 60 -4.94 0.13 -5.49
C ARG A 60 -5.62 -0.27 -4.18
N SER A 61 -6.11 -1.50 -4.07
CA SER A 61 -6.88 -1.97 -2.91
C SER A 61 -6.00 -2.03 -1.65
N TRP A 62 -4.80 -2.60 -1.76
CA TRP A 62 -3.80 -2.62 -0.69
C TRP A 62 -3.44 -1.20 -0.26
N SER A 63 -3.15 -0.32 -1.21
CA SER A 63 -2.78 1.07 -0.95
C SER A 63 -3.88 1.83 -0.21
N ARG A 64 -5.14 1.74 -0.67
CA ARG A 64 -6.29 2.38 0.01
C ARG A 64 -6.49 1.83 1.41
N SER A 65 -6.28 0.54 1.60
CA SER A 65 -6.38 -0.12 2.92
C SER A 65 -5.31 0.43 3.87
N LEU A 66 -4.06 0.55 3.41
CA LEU A 66 -2.99 1.15 4.21
C LEU A 66 -3.31 2.60 4.59
N LEU A 67 -3.71 3.43 3.63
CA LEU A 67 -4.04 4.83 3.91
C LEU A 67 -5.16 4.96 4.95
N ALA A 68 -6.21 4.14 4.86
CA ALA A 68 -7.29 4.11 5.84
C ALA A 68 -6.81 3.67 7.24
N LEU A 69 -5.97 2.63 7.28
CA LEU A 69 -5.38 2.11 8.52
C LEU A 69 -4.42 3.11 9.17
N PHE A 70 -3.71 3.92 8.39
CA PHE A 70 -2.90 5.03 8.91
C PHE A 70 -3.72 6.28 9.25
N GLY A 71 -5.00 6.33 8.86
CA GLY A 71 -5.86 7.49 9.07
C GLY A 71 -5.50 8.68 8.18
N VAL A 72 -4.89 8.41 7.01
CA VAL A 72 -4.51 9.43 6.03
C VAL A 72 -5.76 9.90 5.29
N ARG A 73 -5.99 11.21 5.29
CA ARG A 73 -7.01 11.87 4.47
C ARG A 73 -6.34 12.49 3.27
N VAL A 74 -6.76 12.08 2.08
CA VAL A 74 -6.16 12.53 0.81
C VAL A 74 -7.07 13.57 0.16
N ARG A 75 -6.48 14.70 -0.25
CA ARG A 75 -7.12 15.70 -1.10
C ARG A 75 -6.40 15.70 -2.44
N LEU A 76 -7.10 15.34 -3.50
CA LEU A 76 -6.60 15.42 -4.86
C LEU A 76 -6.97 16.78 -5.46
N VAL A 77 -6.04 17.41 -6.15
CA VAL A 77 -6.24 18.68 -6.86
C VAL A 77 -5.73 18.51 -8.29
N GLY A 78 -6.57 18.87 -9.26
CA GLY A 78 -6.28 18.70 -10.69
C GLY A 78 -6.67 17.32 -11.23
N THR A 79 -6.37 17.10 -12.51
CA THR A 79 -6.60 15.83 -13.21
C THR A 79 -5.27 15.29 -13.72
N PRO A 80 -5.00 13.98 -13.57
CA PRO A 80 -3.81 13.38 -14.16
C PRO A 80 -3.80 13.51 -15.69
N PRO A 81 -2.65 13.78 -16.32
CA PRO A 81 -2.54 13.88 -17.76
C PRO A 81 -2.82 12.53 -18.47
N PRO A 82 -3.19 12.55 -19.78
CA PRO A 82 -3.35 11.34 -20.57
C PRO A 82 -2.06 10.51 -20.62
N ARG A 83 -2.17 9.18 -20.63
CA ARG A 83 -1.03 8.26 -20.65
C ARG A 83 -0.49 8.03 -22.07
N PRO A 84 0.80 7.68 -22.25
CA PRO A 84 1.81 7.41 -21.21
C PRO A 84 2.47 8.70 -20.69
N VAL A 85 2.70 8.75 -19.37
CA VAL A 85 3.36 9.85 -18.66
C VAL A 85 4.31 9.31 -17.60
N VAL A 86 5.34 10.09 -17.27
CA VAL A 86 6.15 9.87 -16.07
C VAL A 86 5.65 10.80 -14.97
N LEU A 87 5.19 10.22 -13.86
CA LEU A 87 4.80 10.97 -12.68
C LEU A 87 6.03 11.18 -11.80
N ALA A 88 6.46 12.44 -11.66
CA ALA A 88 7.51 12.83 -10.73
C ALA A 88 6.88 13.52 -9.52
N ALA A 89 7.26 13.09 -8.32
CA ALA A 89 6.81 13.67 -7.06
C ALA A 89 7.99 13.72 -6.09
N ASN A 90 7.93 14.65 -5.13
CA ASN A 90 8.87 14.66 -4.02
C ASN A 90 8.73 13.36 -3.22
N HIS A 91 9.86 12.75 -2.86
CA HIS A 91 9.88 11.55 -2.03
C HIS A 91 10.18 11.93 -0.58
N LEU A 92 9.14 11.96 0.26
CA LEU A 92 9.24 12.37 1.67
C LEU A 92 9.04 11.19 2.62
N SER A 93 8.29 10.17 2.20
CA SER A 93 7.90 9.08 3.09
C SER A 93 7.62 7.77 2.36
N TYR A 94 7.64 6.66 3.10
CA TYR A 94 7.18 5.38 2.58
C TYR A 94 5.67 5.37 2.22
N LEU A 95 4.90 6.36 2.70
CA LEU A 95 3.49 6.51 2.33
C LEU A 95 3.31 7.04 0.90
N ASP A 96 4.37 7.51 0.25
CA ASP A 96 4.27 8.06 -1.10
C ASP A 96 3.83 6.99 -2.12
N ILE A 97 4.30 5.75 -1.94
CA ILE A 97 3.91 4.60 -2.77
C ILE A 97 2.39 4.32 -2.65
N PRO A 98 1.82 4.03 -1.46
CA PRO A 98 0.39 3.81 -1.35
C PRO A 98 -0.42 5.07 -1.67
N LEU A 99 0.10 6.27 -1.43
CA LEU A 99 -0.58 7.51 -1.80
C LEU A 99 -0.73 7.63 -3.32
N LEU A 100 0.32 7.39 -4.10
CA LEU A 100 0.23 7.44 -5.56
C LEU A 100 -0.58 6.26 -6.12
N ALA A 101 -0.27 5.04 -5.67
CA ALA A 101 -0.91 3.82 -6.15
C ALA A 101 -2.42 3.75 -5.86
N ALA A 102 -2.91 4.41 -4.80
CA ALA A 102 -4.34 4.44 -4.48
C ALA A 102 -5.17 5.25 -5.50
N PHE A 103 -4.55 6.21 -6.21
CA PHE A 103 -5.25 7.18 -7.06
C PHE A 103 -4.76 7.25 -8.50
N ALA A 104 -3.60 6.66 -8.79
CA ALA A 104 -3.07 6.53 -10.14
C ALA A 104 -2.61 5.09 -10.38
N PRO A 105 -3.11 4.40 -11.42
CA PRO A 105 -2.46 3.19 -11.90
C PRO A 105 -1.10 3.57 -12.51
N CYS A 106 -0.05 3.21 -11.80
CA CYS A 106 1.33 3.46 -12.20
C CYS A 106 2.21 2.28 -11.79
N VAL A 107 3.37 2.20 -12.42
CA VAL A 107 4.50 1.39 -11.95
C VAL A 107 5.52 2.34 -11.32
N PHE A 108 6.31 1.81 -10.39
CA PHE A 108 7.29 2.61 -9.64
C PHE A 108 8.70 2.31 -10.12
N VAL A 109 9.58 3.30 -9.93
CA VAL A 109 11.03 3.12 -10.06
C VAL A 109 11.58 2.96 -8.64
N ALA A 110 12.36 1.91 -8.43
CA ALA A 110 12.99 1.60 -7.16
C ALA A 110 14.50 1.45 -7.36
N LYS A 111 15.25 1.50 -6.26
CA LYS A 111 16.70 1.25 -6.28
C LYS A 111 16.97 -0.22 -6.66
N GLY A 112 17.95 -0.47 -7.53
CA GLY A 112 18.35 -1.80 -8.00
C GLY A 112 18.45 -2.88 -6.89
N GLU A 113 19.01 -2.51 -5.74
CA GLU A 113 19.22 -3.42 -4.61
C GLU A 113 17.90 -3.88 -3.98
N ILE A 114 16.81 -3.11 -4.08
CA ILE A 114 15.50 -3.55 -3.58
C ILE A 114 15.03 -4.79 -4.35
N GLY A 115 15.45 -4.93 -5.62
CA GLY A 115 15.18 -6.12 -6.42
C GLY A 115 15.77 -7.40 -5.81
N SER A 116 16.92 -7.33 -5.13
CA SER A 116 17.53 -8.52 -4.53
C SER A 116 16.97 -8.87 -3.15
N TRP A 117 16.14 -8.02 -2.54
CA TRP A 117 15.62 -8.25 -1.20
C TRP A 117 14.61 -9.41 -1.18
N PRO A 118 14.69 -10.30 -0.18
CA PRO A 118 13.70 -11.36 -0.01
C PRO A 118 12.34 -10.76 0.30
N LEU A 119 11.28 -11.36 -0.25
CA LEU A 119 9.87 -10.93 -0.15
C LEU A 119 9.57 -9.58 -0.84
N ALA A 120 10.24 -8.50 -0.44
CA ALA A 120 10.03 -7.16 -0.98
C ALA A 120 10.36 -7.09 -2.48
N GLY A 121 11.50 -7.64 -2.91
CA GLY A 121 11.87 -7.68 -4.33
C GLY A 121 10.91 -8.53 -5.16
N MET A 122 10.39 -9.64 -4.60
CA MET A 122 9.37 -10.46 -5.25
C MET A 122 8.04 -9.70 -5.43
N ALA A 123 7.57 -9.02 -4.37
CA ALA A 123 6.37 -8.20 -4.44
C ALA A 123 6.51 -7.08 -5.48
N CYS A 124 7.65 -6.38 -5.49
CA CYS A 124 7.92 -5.31 -6.43
C CYS A 124 7.96 -5.80 -7.90
N ARG A 125 8.65 -6.92 -8.18
CA ARG A 125 8.61 -7.55 -9.52
C ARG A 125 7.19 -7.95 -9.92
N ALA A 126 6.42 -8.47 -8.97
CA ALA A 126 5.05 -8.89 -9.20
C ALA A 126 4.10 -7.75 -9.56
N VAL A 127 4.45 -6.50 -9.25
CA VAL A 127 3.69 -5.30 -9.66
C VAL A 127 4.41 -4.47 -10.74
N ASN A 128 5.39 -5.09 -11.42
CA ASN A 128 6.16 -4.51 -12.53
C ASN A 128 6.97 -3.26 -12.15
N THR A 129 7.47 -3.16 -10.92
CA THR A 129 8.45 -2.14 -10.52
C THR A 129 9.70 -2.22 -11.39
N VAL A 130 10.20 -1.05 -11.82
CA VAL A 130 11.46 -0.88 -12.55
C VAL A 130 12.58 -0.62 -11.54
N PHE A 131 13.74 -1.23 -11.76
CA PHE A 131 14.89 -1.23 -10.84
C PHE A 131 16.15 -0.68 -11.50
#